data_AF-C2EQC8-F1
#
_entry.id   AF-C2EQC8-F1
#
_cell.length_a   1.000
_cell.length_b   1.000
_cell.length_c   1.000
_cell.angle_alpha   90.00
_cell.angle_beta   90.00
_cell.angle_gamma   90.00
#
_symmetry.space_group_name_H-M   'P 1'
#
loop_
_entity.id
_entity.type
_entity.pdbx_description
1 polymer ?
#
loop_
_entity_poly.entity_id
_entity_poly.type
_entity_poly.pdbx_seq_one_letter_code
_entity_poly.pdbx_strand_id
1 'polypeptide(L)'
;TIEQHKLNDIDFFIQSATQIKTNPDLFFYKNDLLFFENFIEYLKTNNKKALNNCKIAINNFGLLGMTEYGQQIQLFFDKYRKNR
;
A
#
# COMPACT_ATOMS: atom_id res chain seq x y z
N THR A 1 9.04 -2.49 -8.48
CA THR A 1 9.67 -1.24 -8.01
C THR A 1 10.05 -1.29 -6.53
N ILE A 2 9.09 -1.53 -5.61
CA ILE A 2 9.37 -1.75 -4.17
C ILE A 2 10.31 -2.94 -3.95
N GLU A 3 10.06 -4.06 -4.64
CA GLU A 3 10.90 -5.28 -4.51
C GLU A 3 12.36 -5.07 -4.92
N GLN A 4 12.60 -4.09 -5.81
CA GLN A 4 13.92 -3.72 -6.33
C GLN A 4 14.48 -2.49 -5.62
N HIS A 5 13.78 -1.93 -4.62
CA HIS A 5 14.13 -0.69 -3.91
C HIS A 5 14.34 0.54 -4.81
N LYS A 6 13.75 0.55 -6.02
CA LYS A 6 13.90 1.64 -6.99
C LYS A 6 12.77 2.66 -6.84
N LEU A 7 12.73 3.41 -5.74
CA LEU A 7 11.57 4.26 -5.42
C LEU A 7 11.43 5.55 -6.25
N ASN A 8 12.40 5.84 -7.13
CA ASN A 8 12.48 7.11 -7.87
C ASN A 8 11.46 7.21 -9.02
N ASP A 9 11.01 6.08 -9.57
CA ASP A 9 10.09 6.06 -10.72
C ASP A 9 8.61 5.86 -10.32
N ILE A 10 8.29 5.96 -9.02
CA ILE A 10 6.94 5.64 -8.54
C ILE A 10 5.98 6.83 -8.62
N ASP A 11 6.50 8.05 -8.65
CA ASP A 11 5.68 9.25 -8.57
C ASP A 11 4.71 9.38 -9.76
N PHE A 12 5.10 8.91 -10.96
CA PHE A 12 4.22 8.82 -12.13
C PHE A 12 3.00 7.92 -11.89
N PHE A 13 3.20 6.76 -11.24
CA PHE A 13 2.13 5.81 -10.96
C PHE A 13 1.17 6.35 -9.89
N ILE A 14 1.69 6.98 -8.84
CA ILE A 14 0.88 7.64 -7.80
C ILE A 14 0.06 8.77 -8.42
N GLN A 15 0.69 9.62 -9.22
CA GLN A 15 -0.01 10.73 -9.88
C GLN A 15 -1.13 10.23 -10.81
N SER A 16 -0.90 9.14 -11.54
CA SER A 16 -1.94 8.53 -12.38
C SER A 16 -3.09 7.96 -11.55
N ALA A 17 -2.77 7.30 -10.42
CA ALA A 17 -3.77 6.68 -9.55
C ALA A 17 -4.70 7.70 -8.85
N THR A 18 -4.16 8.86 -8.48
CA THR A 18 -4.94 9.95 -7.85
C THR A 18 -5.96 10.59 -8.79
N GLN A 19 -5.76 10.51 -10.11
CA GLN A 19 -6.70 11.04 -11.11
C GLN A 19 -7.93 10.14 -11.31
N ILE A 20 -7.87 8.89 -10.86
CA ILE A 20 -9.00 7.95 -10.96
C ILE A 20 -10.08 8.38 -9.98
N LYS A 21 -11.24 8.81 -10.51
CA LYS A 21 -12.41 9.18 -9.70
C LYS A 21 -12.84 8.02 -8.81
N THR A 22 -13.11 8.32 -7.54
CA THR A 22 -13.61 7.33 -6.58
C THR A 22 -15.03 6.92 -6.93
N ASN A 23 -15.26 5.61 -6.99
CA ASN A 23 -16.58 5.00 -7.02
C ASN A 23 -16.56 3.72 -6.15
N PRO A 24 -17.72 3.17 -5.77
CA PRO A 24 -17.79 1.96 -4.95
C PRO A 24 -17.15 0.74 -5.61
N ASP A 25 -17.28 0.59 -6.93
CA ASP A 25 -16.74 -0.56 -7.69
C ASP A 25 -15.20 -0.64 -7.61
N LEU A 26 -14.55 0.49 -7.35
CA LEU A 26 -13.10 0.60 -7.22
C LEU A 26 -12.61 0.46 -5.77
N PHE A 27 -13.48 0.13 -4.80
CA PHE A 27 -13.12 0.08 -3.39
C PHE A 27 -11.87 -0.78 -3.14
N PHE A 28 -11.84 -1.98 -3.71
CA PHE A 28 -10.71 -2.90 -3.59
C PHE A 28 -9.39 -2.24 -4.02
N TYR A 29 -9.37 -1.66 -5.23
CA TYR A 29 -8.19 -0.98 -5.76
C TYR A 29 -7.81 0.27 -4.98
N LYS A 30 -8.78 1.00 -4.43
CA LYS A 30 -8.51 2.16 -3.57
C LYS A 30 -7.88 1.76 -2.25
N ASN A 31 -8.25 0.61 -1.68
CA ASN A 31 -7.59 0.08 -0.48
C ASN A 31 -6.15 -0.38 -0.78
N ASP A 32 -5.91 -1.01 -1.95
CA ASP A 32 -4.55 -1.32 -2.42
C ASP A 32 -3.71 -0.06 -2.63
N LEU A 33 -4.25 0.97 -3.28
CA LEU A 33 -3.56 2.24 -3.46
C LEU A 33 -3.20 2.90 -2.13
N LEU A 34 -4.14 2.91 -1.18
CA LEU A 34 -3.89 3.39 0.18
C LEU A 34 -2.71 2.65 0.81
N PHE A 35 -2.63 1.33 0.66
CA PHE A 35 -1.50 0.54 1.14
C PHE A 35 -0.19 0.97 0.47
N PHE A 36 -0.12 0.97 -0.86
CA PHE A 36 1.13 1.21 -1.58
C PHE A 36 1.66 2.63 -1.41
N GLU A 37 0.81 3.65 -1.50
CA GLU A 37 1.23 5.06 -1.31
C GLU A 37 1.84 5.28 0.07
N ASN A 38 1.19 4.75 1.11
CA ASN A 38 1.70 4.87 2.47
C ASN A 38 2.93 4.00 2.70
N PHE A 39 3.05 2.85 2.03
CA PHE A 39 4.22 2.01 2.17
C PHE A 39 5.44 2.68 1.55
N ILE A 40 5.29 3.28 0.37
CA ILE A 40 6.36 4.04 -0.30
C ILE A 40 6.78 5.24 0.55
N GLU A 41 5.83 6.01 1.08
CA GLU A 41 6.11 7.12 1.98
C GLU A 41 6.87 6.64 3.23
N TYR A 42 6.41 5.55 3.85
CA TYR A 42 7.09 4.96 4.99
C TYR A 42 8.53 4.52 4.66
N LEU A 43 8.75 3.89 3.51
CA LEU A 43 10.09 3.48 3.06
C LEU A 43 11.00 4.69 2.83
N LYS A 44 10.49 5.77 2.21
CA LYS A 44 11.24 7.01 1.94
C LYS A 44 11.58 7.79 3.21
N THR A 45 10.64 7.91 4.16
CA THR A 45 10.72 8.93 5.24
C THR A 45 10.66 8.38 6.67
N ASN A 46 10.38 7.08 6.85
CA ASN A 46 10.08 6.48 8.17
C ASN A 46 8.84 7.05 8.87
N ASN A 47 7.93 7.67 8.12
CA ASN A 47 6.75 8.32 8.68
C ASN A 47 5.83 7.32 9.39
N LYS A 48 5.65 7.50 10.70
CA LYS A 48 4.83 6.60 11.54
C LYS A 48 3.34 6.61 11.17
N LYS A 49 2.82 7.74 10.67
CA LYS A 49 1.43 7.82 10.21
C LYS A 49 1.25 6.95 8.97
N ALA A 50 2.19 7.01 8.04
CA ALA A 50 2.18 6.16 6.84
C ALA A 50 2.28 4.68 7.20
N LEU A 51 3.15 4.32 8.14
CA LEU A 51 3.20 2.96 8.71
C LEU A 51 1.85 2.51 9.28
N ASN A 52 1.16 3.38 10.02
CA ASN A 52 -0.15 3.05 10.59
C ASN A 52 -1.20 2.83 9.50
N ASN A 53 -1.20 3.66 8.46
CA ASN A 53 -2.11 3.53 7.34
C ASN A 53 -1.89 2.22 6.56
N CYS A 54 -0.65 1.74 6.43
CA CYS A 54 -0.37 0.42 5.86
C CYS A 54 -1.09 -0.69 6.63
N LYS A 55 -1.01 -0.64 7.97
CA LYS A 55 -1.67 -1.63 8.84
C LYS A 55 -3.20 -1.57 8.73
N ILE A 56 -3.77 -0.37 8.63
CA ILE A 56 -5.21 -0.18 8.41
C ILE A 56 -5.63 -0.79 7.08
N ALA A 57 -4.92 -0.50 5.99
CA ALA A 57 -5.23 -1.03 4.67
C ALA A 57 -5.15 -2.57 4.63
N ILE A 58 -4.13 -3.17 5.26
CA ILE A 58 -4.04 -4.63 5.42
C ILE A 58 -5.23 -5.18 6.21
N ASN A 59 -5.58 -4.55 7.33
CA ASN A 59 -6.68 -4.99 8.18
C ASN A 59 -8.04 -4.89 7.48
N ASN A 60 -8.24 -3.87 6.62
CA ASN A 60 -9.47 -3.71 5.85
C ASN A 60 -9.77 -4.93 4.97
N PHE A 61 -8.75 -5.59 4.39
CA PHE A 61 -8.97 -6.82 3.63
C PHE A 61 -9.59 -7.92 4.49
N GLY A 62 -9.08 -8.12 5.71
CA GLY A 62 -9.67 -9.07 6.67
C GLY A 62 -11.10 -8.73 7.07
N LEU A 63 -11.38 -7.44 7.36
CA LEU A 63 -12.72 -6.98 7.72
C LEU A 63 -13.76 -7.18 6.61
N LEU A 64 -13.32 -7.27 5.36
CA LEU A 64 -14.16 -7.47 4.19
C LEU A 64 -14.24 -8.95 3.75
N GLY A 65 -13.75 -9.87 4.60
CA GLY A 65 -13.76 -11.30 4.32
C GLY A 65 -12.67 -11.77 3.35
N MET A 66 -11.71 -10.89 3.00
CA MET A 66 -10.57 -11.21 2.12
C MET A 66 -9.32 -11.55 2.93
N THR A 67 -9.45 -12.48 3.89
CA THR A 67 -8.39 -12.80 4.86
C THR A 67 -7.12 -13.30 4.19
N GLU A 68 -7.22 -14.22 3.24
CA GLU A 68 -6.07 -14.78 2.52
C GLU A 68 -5.33 -13.70 1.74
N TYR A 69 -6.05 -12.78 1.10
CA TYR A 69 -5.45 -11.65 0.40
C TYR A 69 -4.72 -10.72 1.38
N GLY A 70 -5.37 -10.36 2.49
CA GLY A 70 -4.76 -9.56 3.56
C GLY A 70 -3.47 -10.19 4.10
N GLN A 71 -3.42 -11.52 4.25
CA GLN A 71 -2.22 -12.25 4.65
C GLN A 71 -1.09 -12.13 3.62
N GLN A 72 -1.40 -12.23 2.32
CA GLN A 72 -0.39 -12.03 1.26
C GLN A 72 0.18 -10.61 1.27
N ILE A 73 -0.66 -9.59 1.45
CA ILE A 73 -0.21 -8.20 1.57
C ILE A 73 0.65 -8.01 2.84
N GLN A 74 0.27 -8.62 3.97
CA GLN A 74 1.06 -8.58 5.20
C GLN A 74 2.44 -9.24 5.01
N LEU A 75 2.52 -10.39 4.35
CA LEU A 75 3.78 -11.06 4.03
C LEU A 75 4.67 -10.18 3.15
N PHE A 76 4.09 -9.56 2.11
CA PHE A 76 4.79 -8.61 1.25
C PHE A 76 5.33 -7.42 2.06
N PHE A 77 4.49 -6.83 2.90
CA PHE A 77 4.86 -5.71 3.77
C PHE A 77 5.99 -6.07 4.72
N ASP A 78 5.92 -7.23 5.38
CA ASP A 78 6.95 -7.71 6.31
C ASP A 78 8.29 -8.01 5.63
N LYS A 79 8.24 -8.55 4.41
CA LYS A 79 9.43 -8.85 3.61
C LYS A 79 10.18 -7.57 3.24
N TYR A 80 9.48 -6.56 2.74
CA TYR A 80 10.12 -5.38 2.16
C TYR A 80 10.26 -4.19 3.12
N ARG A 81 9.61 -4.19 4.30
CA ARG A 81 9.83 -3.15 5.31
C ARG A 81 11.18 -3.26 6.04
N LYS A 82 11.83 -4.43 5.99
CA LYS A 82 13.07 -4.74 6.71
C LYS A 82 14.34 -4.50 5.91
N ASN A 83 14.24 -4.43 4.58
CA ASN A 83 15.39 -4.25 3.68
C ASN A 83 15.79 -2.77 3.55
N ARG A 84 16.15 -2.16 4.68
CA ARG A 84 16.92 -0.91 4.67
C ARG A 84 18.40 -1.20 4.46
#